data_AF-A0A075GM35-F1
#
_entry.id   AF-A0A075GM35-F1
#
_cell.length_a   1.000
_cell.length_b   1.000
_cell.length_c   1.000
_cell.angle_alpha   90.00
_cell.angle_beta   90.00
_cell.angle_gamma   90.00
#
_symmetry.space_group_name_H-M   'P 1'
#
loop_
_entity.id
_entity.type
_entity.pdbx_description
1 polymer ?
#
loop_
_entity_poly.entity_id
_entity_poly.type
_entity_poly.pdbx_seq_one_letter_code
_entity_poly.pdbx_strand_id
1 'polypeptide(L)' 'MRPKLIKKELIKLASSFGIGEIVYLGIRWSMMFYFLEVEIEPFAASLVSEAIATLFYLTVVSAVLKATKVY' A
#
# COMPACT_ATOMS: atom_id res chain seq x y z
N MET A 1 3.35 15.81 -27.65
CA MET A 1 2.85 15.11 -26.44
C MET A 1 1.67 15.90 -25.89
N ARG A 2 0.48 15.30 -25.68
CA ARG A 2 -0.74 16.05 -25.31
C ARG A 2 -0.79 16.24 -23.78
N PRO A 3 -0.63 17.47 -23.25
CA PRO A 3 -0.56 17.71 -21.80
C PRO A 3 -1.84 17.34 -21.03
N LYS A 4 -2.99 17.25 -21.73
CA LYS A 4 -4.27 16.81 -21.14
C LYS A 4 -4.32 15.33 -20.77
N LEU A 5 -3.54 14.47 -21.44
CA LEU A 5 -3.48 13.03 -21.10
C LEU A 5 -2.73 12.81 -19.78
N ILE A 6 -1.59 13.50 -19.62
CA ILE A 6 -0.70 13.37 -18.45
C ILE A 6 -1.43 13.74 -17.15
N LYS A 7 -2.25 14.79 -17.16
CA LYS A 7 -3.06 15.17 -15.98
C LYS A 7 -4.05 14.09 -15.55
N LYS A 8 -4.70 13.39 -16.49
CA LYS A 8 -5.64 12.31 -16.14
C LYS A 8 -4.94 11.09 -15.57
N GLU A 9 -3.78 10.74 -16.14
CA GLU A 9 -2.98 9.61 -15.65
C GLU A 9 -2.38 9.88 -14.27
N LEU A 10 -1.93 11.12 -13.99
CA LEU A 10 -1.51 11.54 -12.66
C LEU A 10 -2.62 11.46 -11.60
N ILE A 11 -3.85 11.83 -11.96
CA ILE A 11 -5.00 11.72 -11.04
C ILE A 11 -5.33 10.25 -10.75
N LYS A 12 -5.29 9.39 -11.77
CA LYS A 12 -5.47 7.94 -11.57
C LYS A 12 -4.37 7.35 -10.68
N LEU A 13 -3.12 7.74 -10.90
CA LEU A 13 -1.99 7.34 -10.08
C LEU A 13 -2.19 7.80 -8.62
N ALA A 14 -2.55 9.07 -8.40
CA ALA A 14 -2.86 9.58 -7.06
C ALA A 14 -4.01 8.81 -6.39
N SER A 15 -5.06 8.46 -7.14
CA SER A 15 -6.16 7.64 -6.59
C SER A 15 -5.75 6.21 -6.25
N SER A 16 -4.79 5.64 -6.98
CA SER A 16 -4.26 4.29 -6.72
C SER A 16 -3.47 4.23 -5.41
N PHE A 17 -2.72 5.28 -5.10
CA PHE A 17 -2.03 5.41 -3.82
C PHE A 17 -3.01 5.43 -2.64
N GLY A 18 -4.16 6.10 -2.78
CA GLY A 18 -5.19 6.12 -1.73
C GLY A 18 -5.76 4.73 -1.42
N ILE A 19 -6.03 3.91 -2.44
CA ILE A 19 -6.50 2.53 -2.25
C ILE A 19 -5.40 1.68 -1.59
N GLY A 20 -4.15 1.82 -2.05
CA GLY A 20 -3.00 1.16 -1.45
C GLY A 20 -2.87 1.49 0.04
N GLU A 21 -3.05 2.76 0.42
CA GLU A 21 -2.90 3.22 1.79
C GLU A 21 -3.93 2.60 2.74
N ILE A 22 -5.18 2.46 2.30
CA ILE A 22 -6.24 1.82 3.10
C ILE A 22 -5.89 0.36 3.36
N VAL A 23 -5.41 -0.35 2.33
CA VAL A 23 -4.99 -1.77 2.46
C VAL A 23 -3.76 -1.87 3.39
N TYR A 24 -2.78 -1.00 3.21
CA TYR A 24 -1.58 -0.92 4.03
C TYR A 24 -1.92 -0.72 5.51
N LEU A 25 -2.76 0.27 5.83
CA LEU A 25 -3.09 0.62 7.20
C LEU A 25 -3.89 -0.49 7.89
N GLY A 26 -4.82 -1.12 7.15
CA GLY A 26 -5.56 -2.28 7.62
C GLY A 26 -4.64 -3.46 7.97
N ILE A 27 -3.76 -3.85 7.04
CA ILE A 27 -2.81 -4.95 7.27
C ILE A 27 -1.85 -4.61 8.40
N ARG A 28 -1.24 -3.41 8.39
CA ARG A 28 -0.26 -2.99 9.39
C ARG A 28 -0.83 -3.07 10.80
N TRP A 29 -2.02 -2.53 11.02
CA TRP A 29 -2.66 -2.58 12.33
C TRP A 29 -3.03 -3.99 12.74
N SER A 30 -3.72 -4.75 11.87
CA SER A 30 -4.12 -6.12 12.19
C SER A 30 -2.92 -6.99 12.57
N MET A 31 -1.82 -6.84 11.84
CA MET A 31 -0.60 -7.62 12.06
C MET A 31 0.16 -7.17 13.30
N MET A 32 0.22 -5.86 13.57
CA MET A 32 0.83 -5.32 14.78
C MET A 32 0.09 -5.80 16.04
N PHE A 33 -1.24 -5.73 16.06
CA PHE A 33 -2.03 -6.22 17.20
C PHE A 33 -1.91 -7.74 17.38
N TYR A 34 -1.93 -8.49 16.27
CA TYR A 34 -1.71 -9.93 16.32
C TYR A 34 -0.35 -10.29 16.94
N PHE A 35 0.74 -9.63 16.52
CA PHE A 35 2.06 -9.91 17.07
C PHE A 35 2.21 -9.51 18.54
N LEU A 36 1.57 -8.42 18.96
CA LEU A 36 1.54 -8.03 20.37
C LEU A 36 0.76 -9.03 21.23
N GLU A 37 -0.31 -9.63 20.70
CA GLU A 37 -1.08 -10.67 21.39
C GLU A 37 -0.28 -11.97 21.57
N VAL A 38 0.66 -12.26 20.65
CA VAL A 38 1.61 -13.38 20.74
C VAL A 38 2.86 -13.01 21.57
N GLU A 39 2.82 -11.90 22.32
CA GLU A 39 3.89 -11.43 23.21
C GLU A 39 5.24 -11.16 22.51
N ILE A 40 5.21 -10.85 21.20
CA ILE A 40 6.40 -10.39 20.47
C ILE A 40 6.78 -8.99 20.97
N GLU A 41 8.09 -8.75 21.11
CA GLU A 41 8.60 -7.44 21.49
C GLU A 41 8.02 -6.32 20.58
N PRO A 42 7.52 -5.21 21.13
CA PRO A 42 6.83 -4.18 20.35
C PRO A 42 7.64 -3.63 19.17
N PHE A 43 8.96 -3.52 19.34
CA PHE A 43 9.84 -3.06 18.26
C PHE A 43 9.88 -4.07 17.10
N ALA A 44 10.08 -5.35 17.40
CA ALA A 44 10.09 -6.41 16.39
C ALA A 44 8.71 -6.57 15.73
N ALA A 45 7.63 -6.51 16.51
CA ALA A 45 6.25 -6.55 16.00
C ALA A 45 5.98 -5.39 15.00
N SER A 46 6.42 -4.18 15.34
CA SER A 46 6.31 -3.01 14.46
C SER A 46 7.13 -3.17 13.18
N LEU A 47 8.37 -3.65 13.27
CA LEU A 47 9.25 -3.84 12.12
C LEU A 47 8.68 -4.87 11.13
N VAL A 48 8.20 -6.01 11.63
CA VAL A 48 7.66 -7.10 10.81
C VAL A 48 6.34 -6.70 10.17
N SER A 49 5.43 -6.08 10.94
CA SER A 49 4.17 -5.58 10.40
C SER A 49 4.38 -4.51 9.32
N GLU A 50 5.36 -3.63 9.50
CA GLU A 50 5.75 -2.63 8.50
C GLU A 50 6.25 -3.27 7.20
N ALA A 51 7.17 -4.24 7.31
CA ALA A 51 7.73 -4.92 6.15
C ALA A 51 6.63 -5.63 5.33
N ILE A 52 5.71 -6.30 6.00
CA ILE A 52 4.62 -7.03 5.35
C ILE A 52 3.62 -6.07 4.72
N ALA A 53 3.18 -5.04 5.45
CA ALA A 53 2.24 -4.06 4.93
C ALA A 53 2.82 -3.33 3.70
N THR A 54 4.10 -2.97 3.72
CA THR A 54 4.80 -2.33 2.59
C THR A 54 4.81 -3.22 1.35
N LEU A 55 5.04 -4.53 1.52
CA LEU A 55 5.08 -5.47 0.41
C LEU A 55 3.69 -5.63 -0.25
N PHE A 56 2.63 -5.65 0.56
CA PHE A 56 1.25 -5.63 0.05
C PHE A 56 0.90 -4.31 -0.62
N TYR A 57 1.29 -3.17 -0.04
CA TYR A 57 1.09 -1.86 -0.64
C TYR A 57 1.66 -1.78 -2.06
N LEU A 58 2.94 -2.13 -2.22
CA LEU A 58 3.62 -2.11 -3.51
C LEU A 58 2.96 -3.06 -4.51
N THR A 59 2.49 -4.22 -4.05
CA THR A 59 1.77 -5.19 -4.88
C THR A 59 0.44 -4.62 -5.36
N VAL A 60 -0.34 -3.99 -4.49
CA VAL A 60 -1.63 -3.35 -4.82
C VAL A 60 -1.42 -2.19 -5.79
N VAL A 61 -0.49 -1.29 -5.50
CA VAL A 61 -0.20 -0.14 -6.39
C VAL A 61 0.24 -0.64 -7.77
N SER A 62 1.13 -1.63 -7.83
CA SER A 62 1.59 -2.21 -9.10
C SER A 62 0.45 -2.88 -9.87
N ALA A 63 -0.42 -3.62 -9.18
CA ALA A 63 -1.58 -4.27 -9.79
C ALA A 63 -2.58 -3.24 -10.34
N VAL A 64 -2.86 -2.18 -9.57
CA VAL A 64 -3.75 -1.09 -10.00
C VAL A 64 -3.19 -0.41 -11.24
N LEU A 65 -1.90 -0.06 -11.26
CA LEU A 65 -1.27 0.58 -12.42
C LEU A 65 -1.32 -0.29 -13.68
N LYS A 66 -1.11 -1.61 -13.52
CA LYS A 66 -1.25 -2.56 -14.62
C LYS A 66 -2.68 -2.64 -15.12
N ALA A 67 -3.66 -2.61 -14.23
CA ALA A 67 -5.09 -2.64 -14.57
C ALA A 67 -5.57 -1.35 -15.26
N THR A 68 -5.10 -0.17 -14.84
CA THR A 68 -5.46 1.12 -15.46
C THR A 68 -4.75 1.37 -16.80
N LYS A 69 -3.86 0.45 -17.25
CA LYS A 69 -3.04 0.59 -18.46
C LYS A 69 -2.38 1.97 -18.54
N VAL A 70 -1.80 2.41 -17.42
CA VAL A 70 -0.98 3.63 -17.39
C VAL A 70 0.36 3.29 -18.07
N TYR A 71 0.37 3.25 -19.40
CA TYR A 71 1.56 3.12 -20.26
C TYR A 71 1.46 4.13 -21.40
#